data_AF-A0A072UEE4-F1
#
_entry.id   AF-A0A072UEE4-F1
#
_cell.length_a   1.000
_cell.length_b   1.000
_cell.length_c   1.000
_cell.angle_alpha   90.00
_cell.angle_beta   90.00
_cell.angle_gamma   90.00
#
_symmetry.space_group_name_H-M   'P 1'
#
loop_
_entity.id
_entity.type
_entity.pdbx_description
1 polymer ?
#
loop_
_entity_poly.entity_id
_entity_poly.type
_entity_poly.pdbx_seq_one_letter_code
_entity_poly.pdbx_strand_id
1 'polypeptide(L)'
;MTRFAASYLILECLHYNYRALIIMFTLKEWKSGKLAKSKDGIIVEKAVKDNVFWKNVMNCMRGVFLLTGFHSLQPSTGSGSQNVLGATVANQIKVN
;
A
#
# COMPACT_ATOMS: atom_id res chain seq x y z
N MET A 1 11.54 -14.16 5.26
CA MET A 1 11.00 -12.81 5.00
C MET A 1 9.62 -12.69 5.62
N THR A 2 9.34 -11.54 6.22
CA THR A 2 8.37 -11.32 7.30
C THR A 2 6.98 -10.99 6.76
N ARG A 3 5.95 -11.65 7.29
CA ARG A 3 4.53 -11.45 6.91
C ARG A 3 4.12 -9.96 6.87
N PHE A 4 4.70 -9.15 7.75
CA PHE A 4 4.52 -7.69 7.78
C PHE A 4 5.00 -6.98 6.50
N ALA A 5 6.17 -7.32 5.96
CA ALA A 5 6.69 -6.73 4.74
C ALA A 5 5.80 -7.08 3.54
N ALA A 6 5.32 -8.32 3.47
CA ALA A 6 4.39 -8.75 2.43
C ALA A 6 3.04 -8.01 2.53
N SER A 7 2.48 -7.88 3.73
CA SER A 7 1.24 -7.11 3.94
C SER A 7 1.42 -5.64 3.57
N TYR A 8 2.53 -5.00 3.97
CA TYR A 8 2.81 -3.61 3.60
C TYR A 8 2.90 -3.42 2.08
N LEU A 9 3.65 -4.29 1.39
CA LEU A 9 3.78 -4.24 -0.08
C LEU A 9 2.43 -4.40 -0.77
N ILE A 10 1.56 -5.29 -0.26
CA ILE A 10 0.20 -5.46 -0.79
C ILE A 10 -0.64 -4.19 -0.58
N LEU A 11 -0.59 -3.58 0.61
CA LEU A 11 -1.31 -2.32 0.88
C LEU A 11 -0.78 -1.17 0.01
N GLU A 12 0.53 -1.10 -0.19
CA GLU A 12 1.17 -0.11 -1.06
C GLU A 12 0.74 -0.27 -2.51
N CYS A 13 0.77 -1.49 -3.05
CA CYS A 13 0.27 -1.79 -4.39
C CYS A 13 -1.23 -1.48 -4.53
N LEU A 14 -2.02 -1.80 -3.50
CA LEU A 14 -3.46 -1.53 -3.50
C LEU A 14 -3.74 -0.01 -3.53
N HIS A 15 -3.04 0.76 -2.70
CA HIS A 15 -3.18 2.21 -2.68
C HIS A 15 -2.64 2.86 -3.96
N TYR A 16 -1.51 2.40 -4.51
CA TYR A 16 -0.99 2.92 -5.79
C TYR A 16 -2.03 2.84 -6.91
N ASN A 17 -2.81 1.75 -6.96
CA ASN A 17 -3.81 1.50 -7.99
C ASN A 17 -5.24 1.95 -7.63
N TYR A 18 -5.45 2.64 -6.49
CA TYR A 18 -6.80 2.87 -5.95
C TYR A 18 -7.73 3.62 -6.92
N ARG A 19 -7.20 4.59 -7.67
CA ARG A 19 -8.00 5.34 -8.67
C ARG A 19 -8.46 4.46 -9.81
N ALA A 20 -7.57 3.60 -10.31
CA ALA A 20 -7.88 2.66 -11.38
C ALA A 20 -8.94 1.65 -10.93
N LEU A 21 -8.84 1.18 -9.67
CA LEU A 21 -9.87 0.36 -9.03
C LEU A 21 -11.21 1.10 -8.99
N ILE A 22 -11.27 2.31 -8.44
CA ILE A 22 -12.51 3.11 -8.40
C ILE A 22 -13.15 3.23 -9.78
N ILE A 23 -12.35 3.55 -10.81
CA ILE A 23 -12.81 3.64 -12.20
C ILE A 23 -13.36 2.29 -12.66
N MET A 24 -12.64 1.18 -12.45
CA MET A 24 -13.08 -0.17 -12.82
C MET A 24 -14.47 -0.50 -12.26
N PHE A 25 -14.76 -0.16 -11.00
CA PHE A 25 -16.07 -0.40 -10.38
C PHE A 25 -17.20 0.54 -10.87
N THR A 26 -16.87 1.52 -11.69
CA THR A 26 -17.85 2.38 -12.39
C THR A 26 -18.12 1.95 -13.83
N LEU A 27 -17.24 1.12 -14.40
CA LEU A 27 -17.34 0.66 -15.78
C LEU A 27 -18.55 -0.26 -16.00
N LYS A 28 -19.14 -0.17 -17.20
CA LYS A 28 -20.31 -0.97 -17.59
C LYS A 28 -19.97 -2.46 -17.62
N GLU A 29 -18.73 -2.80 -17.94
CA GLU A 29 -18.16 -4.13 -17.99
C GLU A 29 -18.15 -4.79 -16.61
N TRP A 30 -17.81 -4.03 -15.56
CA TRP A 30 -17.95 -4.50 -14.19
C TRP A 30 -19.43 -4.75 -13.88
N LYS A 31 -20.28 -3.74 -14.13
CA LYS A 31 -21.72 -3.78 -13.81
C LYS A 31 -22.51 -4.88 -14.51
N SER A 32 -22.11 -5.25 -15.73
CA SER A 32 -22.74 -6.34 -16.48
C SER A 32 -22.25 -7.72 -16.03
N GLY A 33 -21.07 -7.79 -15.42
CA GLY A 33 -20.42 -9.01 -14.99
C GLY A 33 -21.15 -9.77 -13.88
N LYS A 34 -20.97 -11.10 -13.87
CA LYS A 34 -21.53 -11.99 -12.82
C LYS A 34 -20.99 -11.66 -11.43
N LEU A 35 -19.73 -11.22 -11.35
CA LEU A 35 -19.07 -10.86 -10.09
C LEU A 35 -19.71 -9.62 -9.44
N ALA A 36 -20.07 -8.59 -10.20
CA ALA A 36 -20.73 -7.40 -9.64
C ALA A 36 -22.11 -7.68 -9.01
N LYS A 37 -22.73 -8.81 -9.38
CA LYS A 37 -24.03 -9.25 -8.87
C LYS A 37 -23.90 -10.24 -7.71
N SER A 38 -22.69 -10.73 -7.43
CA SER A 38 -22.46 -11.61 -6.28
C SER A 38 -22.44 -10.80 -4.98
N LYS A 39 -22.76 -11.46 -3.86
CA LYS A 39 -22.68 -10.83 -2.53
C LYS A 39 -21.28 -10.23 -2.28
N ASP A 40 -20.25 -10.99 -2.62
CA ASP A 40 -18.86 -10.56 -2.44
C ASP A 40 -18.51 -9.37 -3.34
N GLY A 41 -18.96 -9.36 -4.59
CA GLY A 41 -18.71 -8.24 -5.50
C GLY A 41 -19.39 -6.95 -5.06
N ILE A 42 -20.59 -7.04 -4.49
CA ILE A 42 -21.30 -5.89 -3.91
C ILE A 42 -20.53 -5.35 -2.70
N ILE A 43 -20.04 -6.23 -1.83
CA ILE A 43 -19.24 -5.85 -0.65
C ILE A 43 -17.93 -5.16 -1.08
N VAL A 44 -17.21 -5.75 -2.03
CA VAL A 44 -15.95 -5.21 -2.55
C VAL A 44 -16.18 -3.87 -3.23
N GLU A 45 -17.22 -3.74 -4.06
CA GLU A 45 -17.55 -2.47 -4.70
C GLU A 45 -17.83 -1.38 -3.67
N LYS A 46 -18.61 -1.69 -2.62
CA LYS A 46 -18.91 -0.74 -1.56
C LYS A 46 -17.65 -0.32 -0.81
N ALA A 47 -16.75 -1.26 -0.51
CA ALA A 47 -15.48 -0.97 0.15
C ALA A 47 -14.56 -0.08 -0.71
N VAL A 48 -14.44 -0.39 -2.01
CA VAL A 48 -13.60 0.38 -2.93
C VAL A 48 -14.14 1.79 -3.18
N LYS A 49 -15.45 2.01 -3.09
CA LYS A 49 -16.06 3.35 -3.20
C LYS A 49 -16.08 4.13 -1.88
N ASP A 50 -15.75 3.48 -0.76
CA ASP A 50 -15.76 4.10 0.56
C ASP A 50 -14.47 4.89 0.82
N ASN A 51 -14.62 6.18 1.13
CA ASN A 51 -13.50 7.05 1.50
C ASN A 51 -12.90 6.65 2.86
N VAL A 52 -13.72 6.14 3.79
CA VAL A 52 -13.23 5.71 5.12
C VAL A 52 -12.31 4.50 4.96
N PHE A 53 -12.64 3.56 4.07
CA PHE A 53 -11.76 2.44 3.71
C PHE A 53 -10.38 2.92 3.26
N TRP A 54 -10.30 3.82 2.27
CA TRP A 54 -9.01 4.33 1.77
C TRP A 54 -8.24 5.15 2.80
N LYS A 55 -8.94 5.90 3.65
CA LYS A 55 -8.33 6.60 4.79
C LYS A 55 -7.67 5.61 5.75
N ASN A 56 -8.30 4.47 6.03
CA ASN A 56 -7.74 3.43 6.88
C ASN A 56 -6.52 2.76 6.24
N VAL A 57 -6.57 2.46 4.95
CA VAL A 57 -5.42 1.94 4.19
C VAL A 57 -4.22 2.91 4.26
N MET A 58 -4.47 4.22 4.11
CA MET A 58 -3.45 5.26 4.26
C MET A 58 -2.88 5.36 5.69
N ASN A 59 -3.73 5.23 6.70
CA ASN A 59 -3.29 5.23 8.09
C ASN A 59 -2.40 4.02 8.40
N CYS A 60 -2.71 2.84 7.85
CA CYS A 60 -1.87 1.65 8.01
C CYS A 60 -0.47 1.86 7.41
N MET A 61 -0.38 2.47 6.22
CA MET A 61 0.92 2.79 5.62
C MET A 61 1.71 3.85 6.42
N ARG A 62 1.03 4.90 6.89
CA ARG A 62 1.64 5.94 7.73
C ARG A 62 2.13 5.40 9.08
N GLY A 63 1.39 4.49 9.69
CA GLY A 63 1.80 3.82 10.92
C GLY A 63 3.12 3.08 10.74
N VAL A 64 3.29 2.38 9.62
CA VAL A 64 4.55 1.71 9.30
C VAL A 64 5.67 2.73 9.06
N PHE A 65 5.42 3.82 8.35
CA PHE A 65 6.41 4.90 8.17
C PHE A 65 6.85 5.53 9.50
N LEU A 66 5.94 5.71 10.46
CA LEU A 66 6.29 6.21 11.79
C LEU A 66 7.11 5.17 12.57
N LEU A 67 6.79 3.88 12.46
CA LEU A 67 7.52 2.80 13.11
C LEU A 67 8.92 2.58 12.53
N THR A 68 9.08 2.72 11.21
CA THR A 68 10.39 2.62 10.54
C THR A 68 11.18 3.93 10.61
N GLY A 69 10.49 5.08 10.64
CA GLY A 69 11.09 6.41 10.75
C GLY A 69 11.61 6.76 12.14
N PHE A 70 10.97 6.27 13.22
CA PHE A 70 11.52 6.43 14.58
C PHE A 70 12.81 5.65 14.81
N HIS A 71 13.07 4.60 14.04
CA HIS A 71 14.35 3.87 14.10
C HIS A 71 15.50 4.66 13.44
N SER A 72 15.18 5.65 12.58
CA SER A 72 16.18 6.44 11.83
C SER A 72 16.51 7.79 12.47
N LEU A 73 15.89 8.14 13.62
CA LEU A 73 16.18 9.35 14.39
C LEU A 73 16.86 9.04 15.73
N GLN A 74 17.69 7.98 15.80
CA GLN A 74 18.81 8.09 16.71
C GLN A 74 19.78 9.14 16.13
N PRO A 75 20.14 10.20 16.88
CA PRO A 75 21.16 11.13 16.42
C PRO A 75 22.48 10.37 16.36
N SER A 76 22.89 9.96 15.15
CA SER A 76 24.27 9.58 14.91
C SER A 76 25.08 10.86 14.95
N THR A 77 25.76 11.08 16.07
CA THR A 77 26.90 11.98 16.16
C THR A 77 27.92 11.55 15.10
N GLY A 78 28.10 12.36 14.05
CA GLY A 78 29.16 12.12 13.06
C GLY A 78 28.87 12.73 11.70
N SER A 79 29.63 13.77 11.39
CA SER A 79 29.72 14.55 10.16
C SER A 79 29.59 13.80 8.83
N GLY A 80 29.01 14.46 7.82
CA GLY A 80 29.39 14.25 6.42
C GLY A 80 28.25 14.25 5.40
N SER A 81 27.96 15.44 4.86
CA SER A 81 27.42 15.75 3.53
C SER A 81 26.88 14.64 2.61
N GLN A 82 25.59 14.86 2.28
CA GLN A 82 24.94 14.79 0.95
C GLN A 82 24.55 13.42 0.32
N ASN A 83 23.23 13.36 0.02
CA ASN A 83 22.53 12.90 -1.19
C ASN A 83 22.71 11.49 -1.80
N VAL A 84 21.86 10.52 -1.41
CA VAL A 84 21.25 9.55 -2.37
C VAL A 84 19.85 9.10 -1.89
N LEU A 85 18.77 9.72 -2.40
CA LEU A 85 17.36 9.31 -2.20
C LEU A 85 16.95 8.15 -3.15
N GLY A 86 17.85 7.21 -3.43
CA GLY A 86 17.69 6.31 -4.59
C GLY A 86 17.97 4.82 -4.40
N ALA A 87 18.55 4.36 -3.29
CA ALA A 87 18.86 2.95 -3.11
C ALA A 87 18.88 2.67 -1.59
N THR A 88 18.00 1.87 -1.01
CA THR A 88 18.27 0.44 -0.83
C THR A 88 16.99 -0.26 -0.35
N VAL A 89 16.10 -0.58 -1.29
CA VAL A 89 15.26 -1.79 -1.20
C VAL A 89 15.70 -2.71 -2.34
N ALA A 90 16.98 -3.07 -2.33
CA ALA A 90 17.58 -3.95 -3.34
C ALA A 90 18.64 -4.86 -2.73
N ASN A 91 18.52 -5.22 -1.44
CA ASN A 91 19.48 -6.10 -0.79
C ASN A 91 18.85 -7.22 0.04
N GLN A 92 17.80 -7.86 -0.48
CA GLN A 92 17.26 -9.10 0.13
C GLN A 92 17.03 -10.23 -0.88
N ILE A 93 17.60 -10.16 -2.08
CA ILE A 93 17.67 -11.30 -3.01
C ILE A 93 19.13 -11.63 -3.28
N LYS A 94 19.86 -12.10 -2.26
CA LYS A 94 21.10 -12.83 -2.47
C LYS A 94 21.51 -13.68 -1.26
N VAL A 95 20.66 -14.63 -0.86
CA VAL A 95 21.11 -15.86 -0.17
C VAL A 95 20.12 -16.97 -0.51
N ASN A 96 20.36 -17.68 -1.61
CA ASN A 96 20.75 -19.10 -1.63
C ASN A 96 21.00 -19.51 -3.09
#